data_AF-A0A7X8DZU0-F1
#
_entry.id   AF-A0A7X8DZU0-F1
#
_cell.length_a   1.000
_cell.length_b   1.000
_cell.length_c   1.000
_cell.angle_alpha   90.00
_cell.angle_beta   90.00
_cell.angle_gamma   90.00
#
_symmetry.space_group_name_H-M   'P 1'
#
loop_
_entity.id
_entity.type
_entity.pdbx_description
1 polymer ?
#
loop_
_entity_poly.entity_id
_entity_poly.type
_entity_poly.pdbx_seq_one_letter_code
_entity_poly.pdbx_strand_id
1 'polypeptide(L)'
;MGVTNFNQLISWTRQVHQQLATLLEQDAHLHHNEWARLLLACLSEQQQRLGDTIKKFEESTKTQALDAYIPYLYSAFEQRPINTQRLYTQSYAELTIAEISQVLFDAHQQLTAPLPKGRGFPIHRE
;
A
#
# COMPACT_ATOMS: atom_id res chain seq x y z
N MET A 1 1.48 6.13 -12.15
CA MET A 1 0.95 6.79 -10.93
C MET A 1 1.49 8.21 -10.89
N GLY A 2 0.67 9.21 -10.53
CA GLY A 2 1.08 10.63 -10.52
C GLY A 2 1.15 11.23 -9.13
N VAL A 3 1.84 10.57 -8.19
CA VAL A 3 2.00 11.09 -6.82
C VAL A 3 3.08 12.17 -6.84
N THR A 4 2.69 13.38 -6.48
CA THR A 4 3.53 14.58 -6.58
C THR A 4 3.59 15.40 -5.30
N ASN A 5 2.78 15.08 -4.30
CA ASN A 5 2.81 15.69 -2.98
C ASN A 5 2.43 14.66 -1.90
N PHE A 6 2.59 15.03 -0.63
CA PHE A 6 2.29 14.12 0.48
C PHE A 6 0.80 13.84 0.59
N ASN A 7 -0.08 14.79 0.30
CA ASN A 7 -1.52 14.59 0.37
C ASN A 7 -1.99 13.48 -0.60
N GLN A 8 -1.45 13.47 -1.83
CA GLN A 8 -1.69 12.42 -2.81
C GLN A 8 -1.10 11.08 -2.37
N LEU A 9 0.08 11.07 -1.76
CA LEU A 9 0.70 9.86 -1.22
C LEU A 9 -0.15 9.23 -0.12
N ILE A 10 -0.61 10.04 0.84
CA ILE A 10 -1.44 9.61 1.95
C ILE A 10 -2.77 9.08 1.42
N SER A 11 -3.42 9.85 0.54
CA SER A 11 -4.69 9.48 -0.12
C SER A 11 -4.57 8.16 -0.87
N TRP A 12 -3.49 7.97 -1.62
CA TRP A 12 -3.24 6.73 -2.33
C TRP A 12 -3.04 5.55 -1.36
N THR A 13 -2.23 5.73 -0.31
CA THR A 13 -1.97 4.70 0.69
C THR A 13 -3.27 4.25 1.37
N ARG A 14 -4.15 5.20 1.72
CA ARG A 14 -5.50 4.89 2.23
C ARG A 14 -6.32 4.05 1.25
N GLN A 15 -6.35 4.43 -0.03
CA GLN A 15 -7.11 3.70 -1.05
C GLN A 15 -6.62 2.26 -1.22
N VAL A 16 -5.30 2.04 -1.19
CA VAL A 16 -4.71 0.69 -1.25
C VAL A 16 -5.23 -0.17 -0.11
N HIS A 17 -5.15 0.32 1.14
CA HIS A 17 -5.61 -0.42 2.31
C HIS A 17 -7.11 -0.71 2.28
N GLN A 18 -7.94 0.26 1.89
CA GLN A 18 -9.40 0.09 1.83
C GLN A 18 -9.83 -0.91 0.75
N GLN A 19 -9.21 -0.84 -0.44
CA GLN A 19 -9.49 -1.79 -1.52
C GLN A 19 -9.06 -3.20 -1.14
N LEU A 20 -7.88 -3.35 -0.54
CA LEU A 20 -7.39 -4.64 -0.07
C LEU A 20 -8.29 -5.23 1.03
N ALA A 21 -8.74 -4.42 1.99
CA ALA A 21 -9.69 -4.85 3.02
C ALA A 21 -10.96 -5.45 2.40
N THR A 22 -11.51 -4.76 1.39
CA THR A 22 -12.72 -5.20 0.68
C THR A 22 -12.49 -6.54 -0.05
N LEU A 23 -11.37 -6.68 -0.76
CA LEU A 23 -11.05 -7.92 -1.49
C LEU A 23 -10.87 -9.11 -0.54
N LEU A 24 -10.14 -8.91 0.56
CA LEU A 24 -9.91 -9.95 1.56
C LEU A 24 -11.22 -10.39 2.24
N GLU A 25 -12.12 -9.45 2.54
CA GLU A 25 -13.44 -9.76 3.11
C GLU A 25 -14.29 -10.59 2.14
N GLN A 26 -14.35 -10.17 0.87
CA GLN A 26 -15.08 -10.88 -0.18
C GLN A 26 -14.57 -12.31 -0.35
N ASP A 27 -13.25 -12.49 -0.44
CA ASP A 27 -12.66 -13.81 -0.64
C ASP A 27 -12.71 -14.68 0.62
N ALA A 28 -12.77 -14.09 1.82
CA ALA A 28 -13.04 -14.84 3.05
C ALA A 28 -14.39 -15.55 2.99
N HIS A 29 -15.41 -14.96 2.35
CA HIS A 29 -16.71 -15.60 2.19
C HIS A 29 -16.70 -16.75 1.15
N LEU A 30 -15.76 -16.72 0.21
CA LEU A 30 -15.65 -17.72 -0.86
C LEU A 30 -14.68 -18.86 -0.51
N HIS A 31 -13.79 -18.67 0.45
CA HIS A 31 -12.74 -19.63 0.76
C HIS A 31 -13.27 -20.89 1.46
N HIS A 32 -12.82 -22.07 1.03
CA HIS A 32 -13.37 -23.36 1.50
C HIS A 32 -12.71 -23.85 2.80
N ASN A 33 -11.43 -23.54 3.00
CA ASN A 33 -10.69 -23.79 4.23
C ASN A 33 -11.04 -22.79 5.34
N GLU A 34 -11.44 -23.29 6.52
CA GLU A 34 -11.86 -22.47 7.68
C GLU A 34 -10.75 -21.57 8.24
N TRP A 35 -9.52 -22.08 8.35
CA TRP A 35 -8.39 -21.31 8.85
C TRP A 35 -8.02 -20.16 7.91
N ALA A 36 -8.07 -20.40 6.60
CA ALA A 36 -7.87 -19.36 5.61
C ALA A 36 -8.98 -18.30 5.66
N ARG A 37 -10.25 -18.69 5.86
CA ARG A 37 -11.35 -17.72 6.09
C ARG A 37 -11.07 -16.81 7.27
N LEU A 38 -10.70 -17.39 8.43
CA LEU A 38 -10.40 -16.62 9.64
C LEU A 38 -9.22 -15.67 9.42
N LEU A 39 -8.18 -16.14 8.72
CA LEU A 39 -7.03 -15.31 8.38
C LEU A 39 -7.45 -14.14 7.48
N LEU A 40 -8.19 -14.39 6.41
CA LEU A 40 -8.62 -13.35 5.48
C LEU A 40 -9.52 -12.31 6.16
N ALA A 41 -10.46 -12.74 7.01
CA ALA A 41 -11.31 -11.84 7.79
C ALA A 41 -10.49 -10.99 8.77
N CYS A 42 -9.55 -11.59 9.50
CA CYS A 42 -8.65 -10.87 10.40
C CYS A 42 -7.80 -9.84 9.64
N LEU A 43 -7.23 -10.23 8.50
CA LEU A 43 -6.44 -9.34 7.66
C LEU A 43 -7.28 -8.20 7.11
N SER A 44 -8.49 -8.48 6.61
CA SER A 44 -9.43 -7.45 6.16
C SER A 44 -9.67 -6.41 7.25
N GLU A 45 -9.95 -6.84 8.48
CA GLU A 45 -10.15 -5.94 9.61
C GLU A 45 -8.91 -5.08 9.89
N GLN A 46 -7.70 -5.65 9.84
CA GLN A 46 -6.46 -4.89 10.00
C GLN A 46 -6.28 -3.84 8.90
N GLN A 47 -6.51 -4.22 7.64
CA GLN A 47 -6.38 -3.29 6.50
C GLN A 47 -7.42 -2.17 6.58
N GLN A 48 -8.65 -2.47 7.00
CA GLN A 48 -9.70 -1.48 7.23
C GLN A 48 -9.31 -0.51 8.35
N ARG A 49 -8.83 -1.02 9.49
CA ARG A 49 -8.33 -0.20 10.61
C ARG A 49 -7.19 0.73 10.19
N LEU A 50 -6.26 0.26 9.35
CA LEU A 50 -5.19 1.10 8.79
C LEU A 50 -5.76 2.19 7.88
N GLY A 51 -6.67 1.84 6.96
CA GLY A 51 -7.34 2.80 6.09
C GLY A 51 -8.09 3.89 6.88
N ASP A 52 -8.81 3.51 7.93
CA ASP A 52 -9.54 4.44 8.79
C ASP A 52 -8.61 5.32 9.64
N THR A 53 -7.49 4.77 10.09
CA THR A 53 -6.45 5.53 10.80
C THR A 53 -5.84 6.58 9.89
N ILE A 54 -5.50 6.21 8.65
CA ILE A 54 -4.97 7.15 7.64
C ILE A 54 -6.02 8.21 7.31
N LYS A 55 -7.29 7.84 7.17
CA LYS A 55 -8.38 8.80 6.96
C LYS A 55 -8.47 9.85 8.08
N LYS A 56 -8.41 9.42 9.34
CA LYS A 56 -8.39 10.35 10.49
C LYS A 56 -7.14 11.23 10.49
N PHE A 57 -6.01 10.68 10.07
CA PHE A 57 -4.79 11.46 9.88
C PHE A 57 -4.96 12.52 8.78
N GLU A 58 -5.47 12.15 7.60
CA GLU A 58 -5.79 13.09 6.51
C GLU A 58 -6.70 14.23 6.98
N GLU A 59 -7.75 13.90 7.75
CA GLU A 59 -8.72 14.87 8.27
C GLU A 59 -8.11 15.83 9.30
N SER A 60 -7.22 15.33 10.17
CA SER A 60 -6.58 16.13 11.23
C SER A 60 -5.35 16.91 10.78
N THR A 61 -4.77 16.57 9.63
CA THR A 61 -3.53 17.18 9.12
C THR A 61 -3.70 18.00 7.85
N LYS A 62 -4.93 18.40 7.51
CA LYS A 62 -5.24 19.29 6.36
C LYS A 62 -4.52 20.64 6.49
N THR A 63 -3.28 20.66 6.03
CA THR A 63 -2.38 21.79 6.04
C THR A 63 -1.86 22.00 4.63
N GLN A 64 -1.71 23.26 4.22
CA GLN A 64 -1.20 23.63 2.90
C GLN A 64 0.21 23.05 2.63
N ALA A 65 0.96 22.71 3.69
CA ALA A 65 2.27 22.07 3.59
C ALA A 65 2.21 20.68 2.94
N LEU A 66 1.13 19.91 3.12
CA LEU A 66 0.99 18.58 2.50
C LEU A 66 0.69 18.65 1.00
N ASP A 67 0.17 19.78 0.52
CA ASP A 67 -0.13 20.01 -0.89
C ASP A 67 1.08 20.53 -1.68
N ALA A 68 2.16 20.93 -1.00
CA ALA A 68 3.37 21.40 -1.63
C ALA A 68 3.93 20.33 -2.60
N TYR A 69 4.23 20.75 -3.83
CA TYR A 69 4.78 19.88 -4.86
C TYR A 69 6.19 19.41 -4.45
N ILE A 70 6.42 18.09 -4.49
CA ILE A 70 7.68 17.44 -4.17
C ILE A 70 8.14 16.65 -5.40
N PRO A 71 9.05 17.22 -6.22
CA PRO A 71 9.50 16.60 -7.47
C PRO A 71 10.09 15.20 -7.27
N TYR A 72 10.73 14.97 -6.11
CA TYR A 72 11.39 13.71 -5.79
C TYR A 72 10.44 12.54 -5.52
N LEU A 73 9.17 12.80 -5.15
CA LEU A 73 8.20 11.71 -4.96
C LEU A 73 7.89 11.03 -6.29
N TYR A 74 7.64 11.82 -7.33
CA TYR A 74 7.33 11.31 -8.66
C TYR A 74 8.47 10.42 -9.20
N SER A 75 9.71 10.93 -9.15
CA SER A 75 10.88 10.18 -9.63
C SER A 75 11.18 8.94 -8.80
N ALA A 76 10.93 8.96 -7.49
CA ALA A 76 11.05 7.76 -6.66
C ALA A 76 10.08 6.65 -7.08
N PHE A 77 8.82 6.99 -7.39
CA PHE A 77 7.83 6.03 -7.87
C PHE A 77 8.09 5.53 -9.30
N GLU A 78 8.70 6.34 -10.16
CA GLU A 78 9.15 5.87 -11.48
C GLU A 78 10.33 4.90 -11.38
N GLN A 79 11.30 5.19 -10.49
CA GLN A 79 12.47 4.33 -10.30
C GLN A 79 12.11 3.00 -9.63
N ARG A 80 11.08 2.99 -8.79
CA ARG A 80 10.63 1.81 -8.08
C ARG A 80 9.10 1.77 -8.03
N PRO A 81 8.45 1.37 -9.14
CA PRO A 81 7.01 1.26 -9.17
C PRO A 81 6.56 0.23 -8.14
N ILE A 82 5.61 0.61 -7.30
CA ILE A 82 4.96 -0.32 -6.37
C ILE A 82 3.91 -1.08 -7.16
N ASN A 83 4.10 -2.38 -7.32
CA ASN A 83 3.15 -3.21 -8.00
C ASN A 83 2.01 -3.60 -7.05
N THR A 84 1.00 -2.75 -6.97
CA THR A 84 -0.25 -3.06 -6.28
C THR A 84 -1.23 -3.87 -7.14
N GLN A 85 -0.96 -4.05 -8.44
CA GLN A 85 -1.88 -4.83 -9.31
C GLN A 85 -2.03 -6.27 -8.83
N ARG A 86 -0.96 -6.88 -8.33
CA ARG A 86 -1.04 -8.24 -7.77
C ARG A 86 -1.98 -8.30 -6.56
N LEU A 87 -2.02 -7.27 -5.72
CA LEU A 87 -2.96 -7.21 -4.59
C LEU A 87 -4.43 -7.16 -5.06
N TYR A 88 -4.70 -6.54 -6.21
CA TYR A 88 -6.06 -6.32 -6.69
C TYR A 88 -6.60 -7.42 -7.62
N THR A 89 -5.70 -8.15 -8.28
CA THR A 89 -6.06 -9.14 -9.31
C THR A 89 -5.95 -10.58 -8.81
N GLN A 90 -5.33 -10.79 -7.65
CA GLN A 90 -5.24 -12.08 -7.01
C GLN A 90 -6.60 -12.46 -6.40
N SER A 91 -7.12 -13.64 -6.74
CA SER A 91 -8.16 -14.26 -5.91
C SER A 91 -7.49 -14.93 -4.73
N TYR A 92 -7.80 -14.46 -3.53
CA TYR A 92 -7.36 -15.00 -2.26
C TYR A 92 -8.17 -16.23 -1.85
N ALA A 93 -9.35 -16.46 -2.43
CA ALA A 93 -10.22 -17.59 -2.14
C ALA A 93 -9.61 -18.95 -2.53
N GLU A 94 -8.62 -18.94 -3.43
CA GLU A 94 -7.94 -20.14 -3.96
C GLU A 94 -6.54 -20.35 -3.36
N LEU A 95 -6.06 -19.41 -2.54
CA LEU A 95 -4.70 -19.43 -2.01
C LEU A 95 -4.57 -20.16 -0.69
N THR A 96 -3.44 -20.81 -0.46
CA THR A 96 -3.08 -21.31 0.86
C THR A 96 -2.74 -20.17 1.81
N ILE A 97 -2.79 -20.44 3.12
CA ILE A 97 -2.38 -19.50 4.17
C ILE A 97 -0.97 -18.92 3.93
N ALA A 98 -0.04 -19.75 3.47
CA ALA A 98 1.33 -19.33 3.18
C ALA A 98 1.38 -18.37 1.99
N GLU A 99 0.63 -18.65 0.92
CA GLU A 99 0.57 -17.80 -0.26
C GLU A 99 -0.12 -16.46 0.02
N ILE A 100 -1.21 -16.46 0.79
CA ILE A 100 -1.88 -15.23 1.26
C ILE A 100 -0.87 -14.33 1.99
N SER A 101 -0.12 -14.93 2.93
CA SER A 101 0.90 -14.20 3.70
C SER A 101 1.99 -13.65 2.79
N GLN A 102 2.49 -14.47 1.85
CA GLN A 102 3.55 -14.06 0.92
C GLN A 102 3.11 -12.87 0.06
N VAL A 103 1.90 -12.90 -0.51
CA VAL A 103 1.36 -11.82 -1.34
C VAL A 103 1.37 -10.49 -0.58
N LEU A 104 0.92 -10.50 0.67
CA LEU A 104 0.84 -9.30 1.50
C LEU A 104 2.22 -8.78 1.91
N PHE A 105 3.11 -9.66 2.36
CA PHE A 105 4.47 -9.28 2.74
C PHE A 105 5.28 -8.76 1.56
N ASP A 106 5.14 -9.35 0.37
CA ASP A 106 5.80 -8.87 -0.85
C ASP A 106 5.41 -7.43 -1.18
N ALA A 107 4.13 -7.07 -1.02
CA ALA A 107 3.67 -5.72 -1.25
C ALA A 107 4.21 -4.73 -0.21
N HIS A 108 4.21 -5.10 1.08
CA HIS A 108 4.79 -4.28 2.13
C HIS A 108 6.31 -4.10 1.98
N GLN A 109 7.02 -5.14 1.54
CA GLN A 109 8.47 -5.08 1.35
C GLN A 109 8.86 -4.15 0.18
N GLN A 110 8.02 -3.99 -0.82
CA GLN A 110 8.27 -3.01 -1.90
C GLN A 110 8.32 -1.57 -1.37
N LEU A 111 7.57 -1.26 -0.32
CA LEU A 111 7.57 0.04 0.36
C LEU A 111 8.75 0.23 1.31
N THR A 112 9.13 -0.82 2.05
CA THR A 112 10.09 -0.70 3.16
C THR A 112 11.51 -1.06 2.79
N ALA A 113 11.76 -1.75 1.67
CA ALA A 113 13.13 -2.12 1.35
C ALA A 113 13.97 -0.85 1.12
N PRO A 114 15.22 -0.83 1.63
CA PRO A 114 16.08 0.32 1.51
C PRO A 114 16.31 0.69 0.04
N LEU A 115 16.38 2.00 -0.25
CA LEU A 115 16.86 2.47 -1.54
C LEU A 115 18.28 1.93 -1.76
N PRO A 116 18.61 1.44 -2.97
CA PRO A 116 19.98 1.01 -3.26
C PRO A 116 20.93 2.19 -3.01
N LYS A 117 21.97 1.97 -2.20
CA LYS A 117 23.03 2.96 -2.01
C LYS A 117 23.77 3.12 -3.33
N GLY A 118 23.51 4.21 -4.08
CA GLY A 118 24.42 4.68 -5.13
C GLY A 118 23.78 5.28 -6.38
N ARG A 119 23.60 6.60 -6.39
CA ARG A 119 24.45 7.54 -7.15
C ARG A 119 24.30 8.89 -6.47
N GLY A 120 25.41 9.51 -6.08
CA GLY A 120 25.41 10.82 -5.46
C GLY A 120 24.62 11.81 -6.31
N PHE A 121 23.84 12.67 -5.66
CA PHE A 121 23.34 13.88 -6.31
C PHE A 121 24.55 14.62 -6.90
N PRO A 122 24.55 15.00 -8.19
CA PRO A 122 25.54 15.94 -8.67
C PRO A 122 25.24 17.26 -7.95
N ILE A 123 26.03 17.57 -6.93
CA ILE A 123 26.09 18.91 -6.36
C ILE A 123 26.81 19.72 -7.43
N HIS A 124 26.06 20.37 -8.32
CA HIS A 124 26.59 21.46 -9.12
C HIS A 124 27.00 22.57 -8.14
N ARG A 125 28.30 22.61 -7.81
CA ARG A 125 28.93 23.80 -7.26
C ARG A 125 29.31 24.67 -8.45
N GLU A 126 28.64 25.80 -8.59
CA GLU A 126 29.17 26.99 -9.27
C GLU A 126 29.89 27.86 -8.23
#